data_AF-A0AAD7AMZ8-F1
#
_entry.id   AF-A0AAD7AMZ8-F1
#
_cell.length_a   1.000
_cell.length_b   1.000
_cell.length_c   1.000
_cell.angle_alpha   90.00
_cell.angle_beta   90.00
_cell.angle_gamma   90.00
#
_symmetry.space_group_name_H-M   'P 1'
#
loop_
_entity.id
_entity.type
_entity.pdbx_description
1 polymer ?
#
loop_
_entity_poly.entity_id
_entity_poly.type
_entity_poly.pdbx_seq_one_letter_code
_entity_poly.pdbx_strand_id
1 'polypeptide(L)'
;MYCNEMHAFKRFHNIGAGIGCVHLSENHSEVTKEAIRVIQMKRFLDWFWEHVQECLVDMDNSKSYYSLKSPGSPSEASGYTAADVTDIADIPVTWLLEPFRPNHPEKWSGTNQHPSHHKNKLGSTLTAFAHFVFLTSLRTIVLADIQTCKAHVNGSVEPKQVMFDLTTHIIKGDSGVGDHGQKGLDMFVEQHQCNNRCMGLGLEPLQVDREDSDMD
;
A
#
# COMPACT_ATOMS: atom_id res chain seq x y z
N MET A 1 19.15 24.67 10.82
CA MET A 1 19.06 23.45 11.64
C MET A 1 18.73 22.31 10.68
N TYR A 2 19.69 21.45 10.36
CA TYR A 2 19.41 20.28 9.54
C TYR A 2 18.70 19.27 10.45
N CYS A 3 17.40 19.05 10.22
CA CYS A 3 16.71 17.94 10.84
C CYS A 3 17.30 16.67 10.21
N ASN A 4 18.01 15.85 10.98
CA ASN A 4 18.46 14.55 10.51
C ASN A 4 17.22 13.68 10.27
N GLU A 5 16.74 13.66 9.02
CA GLU A 5 15.65 12.79 8.62
C GLU A 5 16.10 11.34 8.75
N MET A 6 15.48 10.61 9.68
CA MET A 6 15.67 9.17 9.80
C MET A 6 14.95 8.45 8.66
N HIS A 7 15.60 7.44 8.08
CA HIS A 7 15.05 6.65 7.00
C HIS A 7 15.04 5.17 7.39
N ALA A 8 14.07 4.42 6.88
CA ALA A 8 14.01 2.96 6.95
C ALA A 8 14.45 2.37 5.60
N PHE A 9 15.32 1.36 5.66
CA PHE A 9 15.80 0.61 4.50
C PHE A 9 15.12 -0.76 4.48
N LYS A 10 14.44 -1.11 3.40
CA LYS A 10 13.74 -2.40 3.24
C LYS A 10 14.35 -3.23 2.11
N ARG A 11 14.42 -4.52 2.34
CA ARG A 11 14.83 -5.57 1.39
C ARG A 11 14.33 -6.91 1.92
N PHE A 12 14.49 -7.97 1.13
CA PHE A 12 14.25 -9.32 1.63
C PHE A 12 15.27 -9.75 2.69
N HIS A 13 14.79 -10.57 3.62
CA HIS A 13 15.64 -11.29 4.57
C HIS A 13 16.40 -12.44 3.86
N ASN A 14 17.57 -12.85 4.38
CA ASN A 14 18.36 -13.96 3.85
C ASN A 14 18.71 -13.88 2.34
N ILE A 15 19.10 -12.72 1.82
CA ILE A 15 19.57 -12.63 0.43
C ILE A 15 20.96 -13.27 0.31
N GLY A 16 21.17 -14.09 -0.71
CA GLY A 16 22.45 -14.75 -0.98
C GLY A 16 22.33 -15.95 -1.94
N ALA A 17 23.41 -16.73 -2.05
CA ALA A 17 23.53 -17.88 -2.96
C ALA A 17 23.10 -19.23 -2.33
N GLY A 18 22.68 -19.24 -1.07
CA GLY A 18 22.40 -20.47 -0.30
C GLY A 18 21.00 -21.05 -0.51
N ILE A 19 20.82 -22.31 -0.11
CA ILE A 19 19.49 -22.94 -0.04
C ILE A 19 18.61 -22.16 0.93
N GLY A 20 17.43 -21.75 0.48
CA GLY A 20 16.50 -20.93 1.27
C GLY A 20 16.85 -19.44 1.30
N CYS A 21 17.86 -19.01 0.53
CA CYS A 21 18.14 -17.60 0.32
C CYS A 21 17.29 -17.02 -0.82
N VAL A 22 16.98 -15.73 -0.72
CA VAL A 22 16.40 -14.96 -1.83
C VAL A 22 17.51 -14.54 -2.77
N HIS A 23 17.36 -14.78 -4.06
CA HIS A 23 18.39 -14.42 -5.03
C HIS A 23 18.47 -12.89 -5.23
N LEU A 24 19.64 -12.36 -5.60
CA LEU A 24 19.83 -10.90 -5.80
C LEU A 24 18.86 -10.31 -6.84
N SER A 25 18.66 -11.03 -7.95
CA SER A 25 17.71 -10.63 -9.00
C SER A 25 16.25 -10.65 -8.53
N GLU A 26 15.90 -11.60 -7.66
CA GLU A 26 14.57 -11.70 -7.06
C GLU A 26 14.33 -10.54 -6.10
N ASN A 27 15.29 -10.26 -5.21
CA ASN A 27 15.21 -9.08 -4.34
C ASN A 27 15.09 -7.78 -5.16
N HIS A 28 15.88 -7.62 -6.22
CA HIS A 28 15.79 -6.46 -7.11
C HIS A 28 14.40 -6.32 -7.73
N SER A 29 13.86 -7.41 -8.29
CA SER A 29 12.52 -7.45 -8.88
C SER A 29 11.44 -7.08 -7.87
N GLU A 30 11.42 -7.71 -6.70
CA GLU A 30 10.38 -7.49 -5.70
C GLU A 30 10.47 -6.11 -5.05
N VAL A 31 11.67 -5.60 -4.77
CA VAL A 31 11.86 -4.22 -4.28
C VAL A 31 11.42 -3.20 -5.34
N THR A 32 11.65 -3.48 -6.63
CA THR A 32 11.19 -2.62 -7.72
C THR A 32 9.66 -2.63 -7.83
N LYS A 33 9.00 -3.78 -7.66
CA LYS A 33 7.54 -3.87 -7.61
C LYS A 33 6.97 -3.06 -6.43
N GLU A 34 7.58 -3.14 -5.26
CA GLU A 34 7.23 -2.31 -4.09
C GLU A 34 7.30 -0.80 -4.42
N ALA A 35 8.40 -0.38 -5.06
CA ALA A 35 8.58 1.01 -5.49
C ALA A 35 7.51 1.46 -6.51
N ILE A 36 7.18 0.61 -7.48
CA ILE A 36 6.13 0.85 -8.46
C ILE A 36 4.78 1.01 -7.77
N ARG A 37 4.43 0.11 -6.84
CA ARG A 37 3.18 0.20 -6.07
C ARG A 37 3.12 1.52 -5.33
N VAL A 38 4.17 1.90 -4.61
CA VAL A 38 4.25 3.18 -3.90
C VAL A 38 3.95 4.38 -4.81
N ILE A 39 4.54 4.40 -6.02
CA ILE A 39 4.30 5.48 -7.01
C ILE A 39 2.86 5.45 -7.53
N GLN A 40 2.33 4.28 -7.87
CA GLN A 40 0.94 4.11 -8.31
C GLN A 40 -0.05 4.55 -7.22
N MET A 41 0.21 4.16 -5.97
CA MET A 41 -0.63 4.50 -4.82
C MET A 41 -0.66 6.01 -4.58
N LYS A 42 0.48 6.69 -4.74
CA LYS A 42 0.51 8.14 -4.67
C LYS A 42 -0.42 8.76 -5.73
N ARG A 43 -0.36 8.29 -6.98
CA ARG A 43 -1.21 8.80 -8.06
C ARG A 43 -2.70 8.57 -7.79
N PHE A 44 -3.08 7.36 -7.37
CA PHE A 44 -4.46 7.07 -7.00
C PHE A 44 -4.94 7.92 -5.84
N LEU A 45 -4.08 8.17 -4.85
CA LEU A 45 -4.41 9.02 -3.71
C LEU A 45 -4.61 10.48 -4.15
N ASP A 46 -3.77 10.99 -5.06
CA ASP A 46 -3.94 12.33 -5.63
C ASP A 46 -5.32 12.44 -6.33
N TRP A 47 -5.66 11.49 -7.21
CA TRP A 47 -6.96 11.43 -7.90
C TRP A 47 -8.14 11.28 -6.94
N PHE A 48 -7.98 10.47 -5.89
CA PHE A 48 -9.02 10.30 -4.88
C PHE A 48 -9.33 11.62 -4.17
N TRP A 49 -8.30 12.39 -3.81
CA TRP A 49 -8.50 13.67 -3.13
C TRP A 49 -9.05 14.75 -4.05
N GLU A 50 -8.71 14.73 -5.34
CA GLU A 50 -9.36 15.55 -6.36
C GLU A 50 -10.86 15.23 -6.42
N HIS A 51 -11.23 13.95 -6.52
CA HIS A 51 -12.63 13.50 -6.56
C HIS A 51 -13.41 13.83 -5.27
N VAL A 52 -12.79 13.66 -4.09
CA VAL A 52 -13.39 14.04 -2.80
C VAL A 52 -13.73 15.53 -2.75
N GLN A 53 -12.83 16.39 -3.26
CA GLN A 53 -13.04 17.84 -3.27
C GLN A 53 -14.19 18.24 -4.19
N GLU A 54 -14.33 17.57 -5.34
CA GLU A 54 -15.44 17.78 -6.27
C GLU A 54 -16.78 17.35 -5.67
N CYS A 55 -16.82 16.22 -4.95
CA CYS A 55 -18.03 15.69 -4.32
C CYS A 55 -18.36 16.33 -2.95
N LEU A 56 -17.50 17.20 -2.40
CA LEU A 56 -17.67 17.85 -1.09
C LEU A 56 -17.90 16.86 0.08
N VAL A 57 -17.26 15.68 0.02
CA VAL A 57 -17.44 14.63 1.04
C VAL A 57 -16.56 14.90 2.26
N ASP A 58 -17.13 14.80 3.47
CA ASP A 58 -16.36 14.93 4.71
C ASP A 58 -15.45 13.71 4.96
N MET A 59 -14.15 13.92 4.82
CA MET A 59 -13.12 12.89 4.89
C MET A 59 -12.09 13.19 5.98
N ASP A 60 -11.27 12.20 6.32
CA ASP A 60 -10.12 12.43 7.19
C ASP A 60 -9.01 13.17 6.42
N ASN A 61 -8.59 14.37 6.87
CA ASN A 61 -7.67 15.26 6.13
C ASN A 61 -6.19 14.85 6.17
N SER A 62 -5.90 13.57 6.42
CA SER A 62 -4.55 13.04 6.53
C SER A 62 -3.95 12.75 5.14
N LYS A 63 -3.27 13.75 4.57
CA LYS A 63 -2.45 13.53 3.37
C LYS A 63 -1.32 12.55 3.69
N SER A 64 -1.31 11.39 3.01
CA SER A 64 -0.23 10.40 3.11
C SER A 64 0.92 10.74 2.15
N TYR A 65 2.15 10.38 2.53
CA TYR A 65 3.37 10.74 1.81
C TYR A 65 4.24 9.51 1.58
N TYR A 66 4.85 9.47 0.40
CA TYR A 66 5.81 8.46 -0.02
C TYR A 66 7.08 9.13 -0.54
N SER A 67 8.24 8.58 -0.22
CA SER A 67 9.53 9.04 -0.73
C SER A 67 10.42 7.82 -0.94
N LEU A 68 11.11 7.77 -2.08
CA LEU A 68 12.09 6.75 -2.45
C LEU A 68 13.43 7.41 -2.72
N LYS A 69 14.51 6.84 -2.18
CA LYS A 69 15.89 7.20 -2.50
C LYS A 69 16.68 5.93 -2.76
N SER A 70 17.58 5.97 -3.73
CA SER A 70 18.55 4.89 -3.95
C SER A 70 19.63 4.93 -2.84
N PRO A 71 19.94 3.79 -2.19
CA PRO A 71 21.04 3.73 -1.24
C PRO A 71 22.39 3.91 -1.95
N GLY A 72 23.37 4.47 -1.24
CA GLY A 72 24.78 4.40 -1.61
C GLY A 72 25.40 3.04 -1.24
N SER A 73 26.71 3.00 -1.02
CA SER A 73 27.42 1.76 -0.62
C SER A 73 26.87 1.17 0.70
N PRO A 74 26.88 -0.17 0.87
CA PRO A 74 26.43 -0.83 2.10
C PRO A 74 27.22 -0.36 3.32
N SER A 75 26.56 -0.18 4.46
CA SER A 75 27.19 0.09 5.76
C SER A 75 27.35 -1.19 6.58
N GLU A 76 28.16 -1.17 7.64
CA GLU A 76 28.32 -2.30 8.57
C GLU A 76 26.98 -2.77 9.18
N ALA A 77 26.04 -1.84 9.40
CA ALA A 77 24.68 -2.14 9.87
C ALA A 77 23.81 -2.90 8.87
N SER A 78 24.23 -3.01 7.61
CA SER A 78 23.51 -3.78 6.57
C SER A 78 23.62 -5.30 6.75
N GLY A 79 24.56 -5.75 7.59
CA GLY A 79 24.84 -7.18 7.83
C GLY A 79 25.60 -7.86 6.69
N TYR A 80 26.22 -7.09 5.79
CA TYR A 80 26.99 -7.59 4.65
C TYR A 80 28.43 -7.07 4.65
N THR A 81 29.32 -7.92 4.15
CA THR A 81 30.69 -7.58 3.74
C THR A 81 30.75 -7.38 2.23
N ALA A 82 31.77 -6.69 1.72
CA ALA A 82 31.96 -6.52 0.28
C ALA A 82 32.09 -7.87 -0.47
N ALA A 83 32.47 -8.94 0.21
CA ALA A 83 32.58 -10.30 -0.34
C ALA A 83 31.21 -10.98 -0.55
N ASP A 84 30.18 -10.60 0.20
CA ASP A 84 28.81 -11.13 0.03
C ASP A 84 28.10 -10.56 -1.21
N VAL A 85 28.65 -9.46 -1.76
CA VAL A 85 28.15 -8.78 -2.96
C VAL A 85 28.76 -9.38 -4.24
N THR A 86 29.80 -10.21 -4.14
CA THR A 86 30.67 -10.54 -5.29
C THR A 86 30.39 -11.85 -6.02
N ASP A 87 29.29 -12.58 -5.77
CA ASP A 87 29.18 -13.92 -6.38
C ASP A 87 27.97 -14.27 -7.25
N ILE A 88 27.01 -13.37 -7.53
CA ILE A 88 26.04 -13.67 -8.61
C ILE A 88 25.54 -12.41 -9.34
N ALA A 89 26.07 -12.20 -10.56
CA ALA A 89 25.71 -11.17 -11.54
C ALA A 89 26.00 -9.70 -11.15
N ASP A 90 26.16 -8.83 -12.15
CA ASP A 90 26.38 -7.37 -12.05
C ASP A 90 25.26 -6.57 -11.32
N ILE A 91 24.39 -7.23 -10.55
CA ILE A 91 23.22 -6.64 -9.90
C ILE A 91 23.52 -6.45 -8.40
N PRO A 92 23.70 -5.21 -7.92
CA PRO A 92 23.93 -4.95 -6.50
C PRO A 92 22.67 -5.24 -5.65
N VAL A 93 22.87 -5.46 -4.35
CA VAL A 93 21.76 -5.55 -3.39
C VAL A 93 20.91 -4.29 -3.48
N THR A 94 19.63 -4.47 -3.80
CA THR A 94 18.67 -3.36 -3.94
C THR A 94 17.91 -3.14 -2.64
N TRP A 95 17.76 -1.88 -2.24
CA TRP A 95 16.98 -1.49 -1.07
C TRP A 95 15.92 -0.47 -1.45
N LEU A 96 14.78 -0.55 -0.78
CA LEU A 96 13.79 0.51 -0.75
C LEU A 96 14.12 1.45 0.41
N LEU A 97 14.21 2.75 0.15
CA LEU A 97 14.35 3.75 1.21
C LEU A 97 13.03 4.49 1.40
N GLU A 98 12.57 4.60 2.64
CA GLU A 98 11.41 5.41 2.99
C GLU A 98 11.66 6.20 4.28
N PRO A 99 10.87 7.23 4.61
CA PRO A 99 11.04 7.93 5.88
C PRO A 99 10.73 7.00 7.06
N PHE A 100 11.53 7.02 8.12
CA PHE A 100 11.32 6.18 9.29
C PHE A 100 10.06 6.60 10.04
N ARG A 101 9.27 5.62 10.51
CA ARG A 101 8.02 5.84 11.25
C ARG A 101 8.13 5.12 12.60
N PRO A 102 8.24 5.84 13.73
CA PRO A 102 8.46 5.23 15.04
C PRO A 102 7.18 4.66 15.68
N ASN A 103 6.01 4.99 15.14
CA ASN A 103 4.72 4.66 15.75
C ASN A 103 4.19 3.31 15.24
N HIS A 104 3.44 2.62 16.11
CA HIS A 104 2.84 1.33 15.78
C HIS A 104 1.82 1.46 14.64
N PRO A 105 1.81 0.50 13.69
CA PRO A 105 0.79 0.42 12.66
C PRO A 105 -0.59 0.07 13.25
N GLU A 106 -1.62 0.70 12.68
CA GLU A 106 -3.01 0.28 12.78
C GLU A 106 -3.40 -0.35 11.44
N LYS A 107 -3.90 -1.59 11.47
CA LYS A 107 -4.25 -2.38 10.29
C LYS A 107 -5.76 -2.28 10.02
N TRP A 108 -6.11 -1.96 8.78
CA TRP A 108 -7.48 -1.71 8.32
C TRP A 108 -7.99 -2.78 7.35
N SER A 109 -7.11 -3.41 6.58
CA SER A 109 -7.43 -4.61 5.81
C SER A 109 -6.31 -5.62 5.91
N GLY A 110 -6.61 -6.89 5.64
CA GLY A 110 -5.62 -7.94 5.45
C GLY A 110 -5.39 -8.22 3.97
N THR A 111 -4.51 -9.18 3.69
CA THR A 111 -4.21 -9.61 2.32
C THR A 111 -5.47 -10.03 1.58
N ASN A 112 -6.34 -10.81 2.23
CA ASN A 112 -7.58 -11.33 1.65
C ASN A 112 -8.79 -11.03 2.57
N GLN A 113 -8.71 -9.93 3.32
CA GLN A 113 -9.72 -9.54 4.30
C GLN A 113 -10.01 -8.06 4.16
N HIS A 114 -11.21 -7.71 3.70
CA HIS A 114 -11.64 -6.35 3.40
C HIS A 114 -12.83 -5.95 4.28
N PRO A 115 -12.64 -5.85 5.62
CA PRO A 115 -13.73 -5.52 6.53
C PRO A 115 -14.21 -4.09 6.33
N SER A 116 -15.52 -3.89 6.51
CA SER A 116 -16.11 -2.56 6.48
C SER A 116 -15.97 -1.85 7.82
N HIS A 117 -15.55 -0.58 7.77
CA HIS A 117 -15.28 0.25 8.97
C HIS A 117 -16.29 1.38 9.15
N HIS A 118 -17.59 1.10 9.03
CA HIS A 118 -18.65 2.12 9.00
C HIS A 118 -18.68 3.07 10.23
N LYS A 119 -18.20 2.60 11.38
CA LYS A 119 -18.20 3.37 12.65
C LYS A 119 -16.94 4.21 12.86
N ASN A 120 -15.91 4.06 12.01
CA ASN A 120 -14.65 4.79 12.12
C ASN A 120 -14.47 5.71 10.91
N LYS A 121 -14.28 7.02 11.13
CA LYS A 121 -14.14 8.00 10.05
C LYS A 121 -12.94 7.73 9.13
N LEU A 122 -11.80 7.37 9.71
CA LEU A 122 -10.60 6.99 8.96
C LEU A 122 -10.81 5.65 8.25
N GLY A 123 -11.26 4.62 8.97
CA GLY A 123 -11.47 3.31 8.37
C GLY A 123 -12.49 3.33 7.22
N SER A 124 -13.59 4.07 7.37
CA SER A 124 -14.58 4.22 6.29
C SER A 124 -14.04 5.05 5.11
N THR A 125 -13.16 6.03 5.37
CA THR A 125 -12.41 6.74 4.32
C THR A 125 -11.51 5.78 3.55
N LEU A 126 -10.74 4.93 4.24
CA LEU A 126 -9.85 3.94 3.63
C LEU A 126 -10.62 2.86 2.87
N THR A 127 -11.78 2.44 3.38
CA THR A 127 -12.70 1.52 2.70
C THR A 127 -13.20 2.12 1.38
N ALA A 128 -13.58 3.40 1.39
CA ALA A 128 -14.02 4.11 0.18
C ALA A 128 -12.86 4.35 -0.80
N PHE A 129 -11.64 4.58 -0.30
CA PHE A 129 -10.46 4.71 -1.13
C PHE A 129 -10.13 3.41 -1.87
N ALA A 130 -10.17 2.26 -1.19
CA ALA A 130 -9.99 0.95 -1.84
C ALA A 130 -11.02 0.71 -2.96
N HIS A 131 -12.28 1.07 -2.71
CA HIS A 131 -13.35 1.00 -3.71
C HIS A 131 -13.11 1.96 -4.88
N PHE A 132 -12.73 3.20 -4.61
CA PHE A 132 -12.36 4.17 -5.64
C PHE A 132 -11.22 3.65 -6.53
N VAL A 133 -10.16 3.09 -5.95
CA VAL A 133 -9.05 2.51 -6.74
C VAL A 133 -9.55 1.38 -7.61
N PHE A 134 -10.41 0.51 -7.09
CA PHE A 134 -10.98 -0.58 -7.87
C PHE A 134 -11.77 -0.08 -9.07
N LEU A 135 -12.67 0.88 -8.92
CA LEU A 135 -13.43 1.43 -10.05
C LEU A 135 -12.56 2.24 -11.02
N THR A 136 -11.72 3.13 -10.49
CA THR A 136 -10.84 4.00 -11.30
C THR A 136 -9.81 3.20 -12.11
N SER A 137 -9.38 2.05 -11.60
CA SER A 137 -8.53 1.11 -12.34
C SER A 137 -9.28 0.20 -13.31
N LEU A 138 -10.56 0.48 -13.60
CA LEU A 138 -11.43 -0.38 -14.41
C LEU A 138 -11.50 -1.81 -13.87
N ARG A 139 -11.59 -1.95 -12.55
CA ARG A 139 -11.71 -3.23 -11.82
C ARG A 139 -10.48 -4.14 -11.96
N THR A 140 -9.31 -3.56 -12.24
CA THR A 140 -8.06 -4.31 -12.46
C THR A 140 -7.08 -4.27 -11.30
N ILE A 141 -7.27 -3.36 -10.34
CA ILE A 141 -6.41 -3.18 -9.16
C ILE A 141 -7.27 -2.99 -7.92
N VAL A 142 -6.96 -3.68 -6.82
CA VAL A 142 -7.51 -3.34 -5.50
C VAL A 142 -6.42 -3.28 -4.45
N LEU A 143 -6.64 -2.43 -3.44
CA LEU A 143 -5.76 -2.29 -2.28
C LEU A 143 -6.02 -3.39 -1.25
N ALA A 144 -4.95 -3.98 -0.74
CA ALA A 144 -4.95 -4.94 0.35
C ALA A 144 -3.90 -4.55 1.40
N ASP A 145 -3.96 -5.22 2.57
CA ASP A 145 -3.09 -4.93 3.73
C ASP A 145 -2.99 -3.42 4.06
N ILE A 146 -4.11 -2.69 3.96
CA ILE A 146 -4.14 -1.26 4.26
C ILE A 146 -3.80 -1.07 5.73
N GLN A 147 -2.76 -0.29 5.98
CA GLN A 147 -2.33 0.09 7.31
C GLN A 147 -1.90 1.54 7.36
N THR A 148 -2.02 2.14 8.53
CA THR A 148 -1.63 3.52 8.79
C THR A 148 -0.85 3.64 10.08
N CYS A 149 -0.04 4.68 10.20
CA CYS A 149 0.43 5.15 11.50
C CYS A 149 0.35 6.68 11.57
N LYS A 150 0.33 7.20 12.79
CA LYS A 150 0.49 8.64 13.02
C LYS A 150 1.95 9.04 12.78
N ALA A 151 2.21 10.08 12.01
CA ALA A 151 3.56 10.63 11.81
C ALA A 151 3.52 12.13 11.55
N HIS A 152 4.57 12.84 11.96
CA HIS A 152 4.75 14.24 11.58
C HIS A 152 5.29 14.27 10.16
N VAL A 153 4.62 14.99 9.26
CA VAL A 153 5.04 15.03 7.86
C VAL A 153 5.30 16.45 7.42
N ASN A 154 6.45 16.67 6.78
CA ASN A 154 6.92 17.99 6.33
C ASN A 154 6.89 19.04 7.43
N GLY A 155 7.27 18.65 8.65
CA GLY A 155 7.27 19.55 9.81
C GLY A 155 5.87 19.95 10.29
N SER A 156 4.83 19.16 9.99
CA SER A 156 3.49 19.41 10.53
C SER A 156 3.50 19.46 12.05
N VAL A 157 2.80 20.44 12.64
CA VAL A 157 2.68 20.61 14.10
C VAL A 157 1.96 19.41 14.71
N GLU A 158 0.88 18.97 14.07
CA GLU A 158 0.12 17.80 14.48
C GLU A 158 0.49 16.56 13.66
N PRO A 159 0.49 15.36 14.26
CA PRO A 159 0.71 14.12 13.52
C PRO A 159 -0.47 13.82 12.59
N LYS A 160 -0.15 13.40 11.37
CA LYS A 160 -1.10 12.96 10.36
C LYS A 160 -1.13 11.44 10.27
N GLN A 161 -2.24 10.89 9.81
CA GLN A 161 -2.28 9.47 9.43
C GLN A 161 -1.53 9.29 8.11
N VAL A 162 -0.63 8.31 8.07
CA VAL A 162 0.19 8.02 6.91
C VAL A 162 0.01 6.56 6.56
N MET A 163 -0.45 6.29 5.34
CA MET A 163 -0.47 4.95 4.75
C MET A 163 0.95 4.54 4.34
N PHE A 164 1.27 3.26 4.52
CA PHE A 164 2.54 2.65 4.12
C PHE A 164 2.37 1.14 3.96
N ASP A 165 3.32 0.48 3.28
CA ASP A 165 3.34 -0.98 3.09
C ASP A 165 2.01 -1.55 2.59
N LEU A 166 1.44 -0.90 1.58
CA LEU A 166 0.23 -1.37 0.90
C LEU A 166 0.57 -2.51 -0.05
N THR A 167 -0.27 -3.53 -0.05
CA THR A 167 -0.28 -4.56 -1.10
C THR A 167 -1.40 -4.26 -2.10
N THR A 168 -1.28 -4.83 -3.29
CA THR A 168 -2.33 -4.77 -4.31
C THR A 168 -2.61 -6.15 -4.84
N HIS A 169 -3.86 -6.39 -5.22
CA HIS A 169 -4.17 -7.47 -6.15
C HIS A 169 -4.37 -6.90 -7.53
N ILE A 170 -3.71 -7.49 -8.53
CA ILE A 170 -3.95 -7.17 -9.93
C ILE A 170 -4.26 -8.44 -10.71
N ILE A 171 -4.97 -8.36 -11.83
CA ILE A 171 -5.45 -9.55 -12.58
C ILE A 171 -4.34 -10.60 -12.80
N LYS A 172 -3.12 -10.14 -13.14
CA LYS A 172 -1.97 -11.01 -13.43
C LYS A 172 -1.31 -11.64 -12.20
N GLY A 173 -1.53 -11.11 -10.99
CA GLY A 173 -0.90 -11.62 -9.78
C GLY A 173 0.59 -11.28 -9.66
N ASP A 174 1.10 -10.27 -10.38
CA ASP A 174 2.53 -9.97 -10.47
C ASP A 174 2.94 -8.61 -9.87
N SER A 175 2.06 -7.95 -9.08
CA SER A 175 2.36 -6.66 -8.43
C SER A 175 3.28 -6.75 -7.19
N GLY A 176 3.68 -7.96 -6.81
CA GLY A 176 4.66 -8.25 -5.76
C GLY A 176 4.16 -9.29 -4.76
N VAL A 177 4.97 -9.56 -3.74
CA VAL A 177 4.58 -10.50 -2.66
C VAL A 177 3.26 -10.10 -2.02
N GLY A 178 2.37 -11.08 -1.84
CA GLY A 178 1.04 -10.90 -1.27
C GLY A 178 -0.05 -10.62 -2.30
N ASP A 179 0.29 -10.50 -3.59
CA ASP A 179 -0.69 -10.41 -4.67
C ASP A 179 -1.31 -11.79 -4.97
N HIS A 180 -2.63 -11.89 -4.78
CA HIS A 180 -3.41 -13.11 -5.02
C HIS A 180 -4.14 -13.10 -6.37
N GLY A 181 -3.83 -12.16 -7.25
CA GLY A 181 -4.37 -12.13 -8.59
C GLY A 181 -5.88 -11.86 -8.62
N GLN A 182 -6.56 -12.48 -9.57
CA GLN A 182 -8.02 -12.45 -9.67
C GLN A 182 -8.73 -12.89 -8.38
N LYS A 183 -8.19 -13.88 -7.66
CA LYS A 183 -8.79 -14.34 -6.39
C LYS A 183 -8.87 -13.21 -5.37
N GLY A 184 -7.82 -12.38 -5.26
CA GLY A 184 -7.83 -11.24 -4.36
C GLY A 184 -8.84 -10.17 -4.77
N LEU A 185 -9.01 -9.94 -6.07
CA LEU A 185 -10.05 -9.04 -6.61
C LEU A 185 -11.46 -9.56 -6.29
N ASP A 186 -11.71 -10.86 -6.51
CA ASP A 186 -13.01 -11.48 -6.25
C ASP A 186 -13.37 -11.40 -4.76
N MET A 187 -12.40 -11.66 -3.87
CA MET A 187 -12.59 -11.55 -2.43
C MET A 187 -12.92 -10.12 -1.99
N PHE A 188 -12.34 -9.11 -2.63
CA PHE A 188 -12.73 -7.73 -2.38
C PHE A 188 -14.18 -7.46 -2.79
N VAL A 189 -14.58 -7.86 -4.00
CA VAL A 189 -15.97 -7.67 -4.49
C VAL A 189 -16.98 -8.39 -3.61
N GLU A 190 -16.65 -9.59 -3.13
CA GLU A 190 -17.50 -10.38 -2.23
C GLU A 190 -17.65 -9.74 -0.84
N GLN A 191 -16.58 -9.16 -0.30
CA GLN A 191 -16.57 -8.66 1.09
C GLN A 191 -16.92 -7.18 1.20
N HIS A 192 -16.73 -6.39 0.15
CA HIS A 192 -16.92 -4.95 0.20
C HIS A 192 -18.39 -4.59 0.38
N GLN A 193 -18.67 -3.81 1.45
CA GLN A 193 -19.96 -3.15 1.63
C GLN A 193 -19.78 -1.65 1.51
N CYS A 194 -20.52 -1.03 0.61
CA CYS A 194 -20.52 0.41 0.44
C CYS A 194 -20.88 1.10 1.76
N ASN A 195 -20.14 2.15 2.09
CA ASN A 195 -20.42 3.00 3.24
C ASN A 195 -20.90 4.39 2.78
N ASN A 196 -21.26 5.24 3.73
CA ASN A 196 -21.72 6.60 3.43
C ASN A 196 -20.72 7.45 2.63
N ARG A 197 -19.40 7.16 2.71
CA ARG A 197 -18.38 7.81 1.90
C ARG A 197 -18.33 7.26 0.48
N CYS A 198 -18.50 5.95 0.29
CA CYS A 198 -18.63 5.37 -1.05
C CYS A 198 -19.84 5.98 -1.77
N MET A 199 -20.98 6.05 -1.09
CA MET A 199 -22.21 6.66 -1.62
C MET A 199 -22.03 8.16 -1.87
N GLY A 200 -21.42 8.89 -0.93
CA GLY A 200 -21.15 10.33 -1.09
C GLY A 200 -20.20 10.65 -2.24
N LEU A 201 -19.29 9.74 -2.60
CA LEU A 201 -18.41 9.85 -3.76
C LEU A 201 -19.08 9.38 -5.07
N GLY A 202 -20.34 8.94 -5.02
CA GLY A 202 -21.06 8.43 -6.19
C GLY A 202 -20.45 7.16 -6.79
N LEU A 203 -19.77 6.33 -5.99
CA LEU A 203 -19.15 5.10 -6.47
C LEU A 203 -20.24 4.06 -6.80
N GLU A 204 -20.11 3.41 -7.97
CA GLU A 204 -20.99 2.32 -8.39
C GLU A 204 -20.93 1.17 -7.37
N PRO A 205 -22.05 0.71 -6.79
CA PRO A 205 -22.05 -0.43 -5.89
C PRO A 205 -21.46 -1.69 -6.55
N LEU A 206 -20.62 -2.43 -5.80
CA LEU A 206 -19.98 -3.64 -6.31
C LEU A 206 -20.89 -4.87 -6.26
N GLN A 207 -21.84 -4.87 -5.34
CA GLN A 207 -22.90 -5.86 -5.24
C GLN A 207 -24.20 -5.15 -5.57
N VAL A 208 -24.98 -5.73 -6.49
CA VAL A 208 -26.37 -5.33 -6.67
C VAL A 208 -27.10 -5.91 -5.48
N ASP A 209 -27.82 -5.07 -4.72
CA ASP A 209 -28.75 -5.55 -3.70
C ASP A 209 -29.61 -6.62 -4.38
N ARG A 210 -29.48 -7.88 -3.95
CA ARG A 210 -30.46 -8.88 -4.32
C ARG A 210 -31.73 -8.40 -3.67
N GLU A 211 -32.65 -7.84 -4.45
CA GLU A 211 -34.02 -7.66 -4.00
C GLU A 211 -34.44 -9.01 -3.43
N ASP A 212 -34.61 -9.07 -2.11
CA ASP A 212 -35.22 -10.20 -1.46
C ASP A 212 -36.56 -10.38 -2.16
N SER A 213 -36.68 -11.44 -2.96
CA SER A 213 -37.93 -11.88 -3.54
C SER A 213 -38.80 -12.43 -2.43
N ASP A 214 -39.28 -11.54 -1.56
CA ASP A 214 -40.43 -11.76 -0.70
C ASP A 214 -41.69 -11.70 -1.58
N MET A 215 -41.93 -12.74 -2.36
CA MET A 215 -43.26 -13.13 -2.87
C MET A 215 -43.22 -14.59 -3.35
N ASP A 216 -43.50 -15.53 -2.43
CA ASP A 216 -44.75 -16.32 -2.41
C ASP A 216 -44.78 -17.30 -1.22
#